data_AF-A0A6S7H0Z4-F1
#
_entry.id   AF-A0A6S7H0Z4-F1
#
_cell.length_a   1.000
_cell.length_b   1.000
_cell.length_c   1.000
_cell.angle_alpha   90.00
_cell.angle_beta   90.00
_cell.angle_gamma   90.00
#
_symmetry.space_group_name_H-M   'P 1'
#
loop_
_entity.id
_entity.type
_entity.pdbx_description
1 polymer ?
#
loop_
_entity_poly.entity_id
_entity_poly.type
_entity_poly.pdbx_seq_one_letter_code
_entity_poly.pdbx_strand_id
1 'polypeptide(L)'
;MAYAILVIGEIVETKDPAGKIRVSTAPDAPVTMALRIILLIITFAAMVKDIFQIKMQRFRYFTKLSHYLEMAMHIMVILFLLPVNKILTKTHIGAGAFAVLYSWMTLIQYLKVVPVMGIYIIVVQTIFWTLMKGLSSEVNAVFSSLLETLSLEPFVLSLTPPFEDPLR
;
A
#
# COMPACT_ATOMS: atom_id res chain seq x y z
N MET A 1 13.14 17.13 -4.07
CA MET A 1 11.82 16.92 -4.72
C MET A 1 11.76 17.45 -6.16
N ALA A 2 12.38 18.59 -6.49
CA ALA A 2 12.43 19.12 -7.86
C ALA A 2 13.10 18.19 -8.89
N TYR A 3 14.18 17.48 -8.51
CA TYR A 3 14.92 16.61 -9.44
C TYR A 3 14.17 15.34 -9.86
N ALA A 4 13.29 14.80 -9.00
CA ALA A 4 12.46 13.65 -9.35
C ALA A 4 11.40 14.01 -10.40
N ILE A 5 10.91 15.26 -10.37
CA ILE A 5 9.97 15.81 -11.35
C ILE A 5 10.68 16.12 -12.67
N LEU A 6 11.99 16.43 -12.65
CA LEU A 6 12.76 16.77 -13.86
C LEU A 6 13.24 15.53 -14.64
N VAL A 7 13.47 14.40 -13.95
CA VAL A 7 13.79 13.10 -14.59
C VAL A 7 12.53 12.39 -15.12
N ILE A 8 11.36 12.68 -14.55
CA ILE A 8 10.06 12.28 -15.09
C ILE A 8 9.69 13.32 -16.14
N GLY A 9 10.13 13.08 -17.38
CA GLY A 9 10.09 14.02 -18.50
C GLY A 9 8.86 14.91 -18.58
N GLU A 10 9.14 16.15 -19.02
CA GLU A 10 8.21 17.17 -19.51
C GLU A 10 6.75 16.71 -19.51
N ILE A 11 6.00 17.19 -18.52
CA ILE A 11 4.57 16.90 -18.37
C ILE A 11 3.86 17.60 -19.53
N VAL A 12 3.74 16.93 -20.67
CA VAL A 12 2.95 17.44 -21.80
C VAL A 12 1.49 17.28 -21.42
N GLU A 13 0.89 18.36 -20.92
CA GLU A 13 -0.55 18.47 -20.74
C GLU A 13 -1.23 18.55 -22.11
N THR A 14 -1.64 17.40 -22.66
CA THR A 14 -2.49 17.39 -23.84
C THR A 14 -3.95 17.44 -23.39
N LYS A 15 -4.63 18.53 -23.73
CA LYS A 15 -6.07 18.69 -23.50
C LYS A 15 -6.82 17.91 -24.57
N ASP A 16 -7.41 16.79 -24.17
CA ASP A 16 -8.31 15.98 -25.00
C ASP A 16 -9.60 16.78 -25.30
N PRO A 17 -10.28 16.63 -26.47
CA PRO A 17 -11.50 17.38 -26.79
C PRO A 17 -12.66 17.17 -25.79
N ALA A 18 -12.56 16.18 -24.90
CA ALA A 18 -13.49 15.93 -23.80
C ALA A 18 -13.13 16.67 -22.49
N GLY A 19 -12.17 17.61 -22.51
CA GLY A 19 -11.81 18.43 -21.34
C GLY A 19 -11.04 17.69 -20.23
N LYS A 20 -10.61 16.44 -20.48
CA LYS A 20 -9.77 15.68 -19.54
C LYS A 20 -8.29 16.04 -19.73
N ILE A 21 -7.64 16.49 -18.66
CA ILE A 21 -6.20 16.70 -18.61
C ILE A 21 -5.52 15.32 -18.72
N ARG A 22 -4.83 15.07 -19.83
CA ARG A 22 -4.05 13.86 -20.05
C ARG A 22 -2.58 14.18 -19.83
N VAL A 23 -2.01 13.60 -18.77
CA VAL A 23 -0.57 13.59 -18.55
C VAL A 23 0.01 12.45 -19.39
N SER A 24 0.55 12.78 -20.56
CA SER A 24 1.23 11.82 -21.43
C SER A 24 2.73 12.01 -21.25
N THR A 25 3.41 11.02 -20.67
CA THR A 25 4.87 11.03 -20.58
C THR A 25 5.42 10.64 -21.96
N ALA A 26 6.15 11.54 -22.61
CA ALA A 26 6.78 11.28 -23.90
C ALA A 26 7.66 10.02 -23.80
N PRO A 27 7.40 8.96 -24.59
CA PRO A 27 8.13 7.71 -24.52
C PRO A 27 9.50 7.75 -25.22
N ASP A 28 10.05 8.93 -25.53
CA ASP A 28 11.09 9.07 -26.55
C ASP A 28 12.48 9.30 -25.96
N ALA A 29 12.58 9.48 -24.64
CA ALA A 29 13.87 9.66 -23.97
C ALA A 29 14.54 8.28 -23.77
N PRO A 30 15.72 8.02 -24.38
CA PRO A 30 16.41 6.72 -24.27
C PRO A 30 16.71 6.34 -22.81
N VAL A 31 16.85 7.33 -21.93
CA VAL A 31 17.06 7.16 -20.50
C VAL A 31 15.87 6.49 -19.80
N THR A 32 14.64 6.87 -20.14
CA THR A 32 13.45 6.31 -19.46
C THR A 32 13.20 4.88 -19.90
N MET A 33 13.49 4.54 -21.16
CA MET A 33 13.46 3.16 -21.64
C MET A 33 14.52 2.30 -20.96
N ALA A 34 15.76 2.79 -20.87
CA ALA A 34 16.85 2.09 -20.19
C ALA A 34 16.51 1.81 -18.71
N LEU A 35 15.98 2.80 -18.00
CA LEU A 35 15.56 2.65 -16.60
C LEU A 35 14.45 1.60 -16.43
N ARG A 36 13.46 1.57 -17.32
CA ARG A 36 12.39 0.55 -17.30
C ARG A 36 12.94 -0.86 -17.48
N ILE A 37 13.88 -1.03 -18.41
CA ILE A 37 14.53 -2.33 -18.66
C ILE A 37 15.34 -2.77 -17.45
N ILE A 38 16.14 -1.86 -16.87
CA ILE A 38 16.93 -2.15 -15.66
C ILE A 38 16.01 -2.56 -14.50
N LEU A 39 14.91 -1.83 -14.29
CA LEU A 39 13.93 -2.15 -13.25
C LEU A 39 13.31 -3.53 -13.48
N LEU A 40 12.92 -3.87 -14.71
CA LEU A 40 12.39 -5.19 -15.04
C LEU A 40 13.39 -6.31 -14.72
N ILE A 41 14.67 -6.13 -15.05
CA ILE A 41 15.72 -7.11 -14.76
C ILE A 41 15.89 -7.30 -13.25
N ILE A 42 15.95 -6.20 -12.48
CA ILE A 42 16.10 -6.26 -11.02
C ILE A 42 14.88 -6.93 -10.38
N THR A 43 13.67 -6.56 -10.79
CA THR A 43 12.43 -7.17 -10.27
C THR A 43 12.33 -8.65 -10.62
N PHE A 44 12.76 -9.04 -11.82
CA PHE A 44 12.80 -10.45 -12.21
C PHE A 44 13.79 -11.25 -11.37
N ALA A 45 15.00 -10.73 -11.15
CA ALA A 45 16.01 -11.38 -10.31
C ALA A 45 15.52 -11.53 -8.85
N ALA A 46 14.85 -10.51 -8.33
CA ALA A 46 14.28 -10.54 -6.98
C ALA A 46 13.12 -11.54 -6.87
N MET A 47 12.28 -11.68 -7.90
CA MET A 47 11.26 -12.73 -7.96
C MET A 47 11.87 -14.15 -7.95
N VAL A 48 12.97 -14.36 -8.68
CA VAL A 48 13.70 -15.64 -8.66
C VAL A 48 14.23 -15.96 -7.26
N LYS A 49 14.77 -14.96 -6.55
CA LYS A 49 15.20 -15.11 -5.15
C LYS A 49 14.03 -15.52 -4.25
N ASP A 50 12.86 -14.90 -4.41
CA ASP A 50 11.67 -15.24 -3.61
C ASP A 50 11.19 -16.66 -3.89
N ILE A 51 11.19 -17.09 -5.17
CA ILE A 51 10.88 -18.48 -5.56
C ILE A 51 11.86 -19.46 -4.91
N PHE A 52 13.15 -19.11 -4.84
CA PHE A 52 14.16 -19.93 -4.18
C PHE A 52 13.92 -20.01 -2.66
N GLN A 53 13.54 -18.90 -2.02
CA GLN A 53 13.17 -18.88 -0.60
C GLN A 53 11.92 -19.72 -0.30
N ILE A 54 10.91 -19.70 -1.18
CA ILE A 54 9.73 -20.56 -1.06
C ILE A 54 10.14 -22.03 -1.08
N LYS A 55 11.03 -22.42 -1.99
CA LYS A 55 11.53 -23.81 -2.06
C LYS A 55 12.32 -24.20 -0.81
N MET A 56 13.10 -23.29 -0.25
CA MET A 56 13.93 -23.55 0.94
C MET A 56 13.11 -23.59 2.24
N GLN A 57 12.10 -22.73 2.41
CA GLN A 57 11.33 -22.59 3.65
C GLN A 57 9.97 -23.32 3.65
N ARG A 58 9.51 -23.80 2.47
CA ARG A 58 8.33 -24.64 2.24
C ARG A 58 7.09 -24.16 3.02
N PHE A 59 6.74 -24.80 4.13
CA PHE A 59 5.54 -24.48 4.92
C PHE A 59 5.71 -23.28 5.87
N ARG A 60 6.95 -22.98 6.29
CA ARG A 60 7.22 -21.83 7.19
C ARG A 60 7.17 -20.49 6.46
N TYR A 61 7.19 -20.52 5.13
CA TYR A 61 7.04 -19.35 4.27
C TYR A 61 5.63 -18.75 4.39
N PHE A 62 4.59 -19.60 4.36
CA PHE A 62 3.19 -19.17 4.43
C PHE A 62 2.75 -18.65 5.81
N THR A 63 3.55 -18.84 6.85
CA THR A 63 3.21 -18.37 8.20
C THR A 63 3.59 -16.91 8.42
N LYS A 64 4.41 -16.32 7.54
CA LYS A 64 4.99 -14.99 7.75
C LYS A 64 4.42 -13.97 6.77
N LEU A 65 3.61 -13.04 7.29
CA LEU A 65 3.01 -11.93 6.54
C LEU A 65 4.02 -11.11 5.71
N SER A 66 5.26 -10.96 6.20
CA SER A 66 6.33 -10.23 5.51
C SER A 66 6.60 -10.77 4.10
N HIS A 67 6.53 -12.09 3.91
CA HIS A 67 6.80 -12.73 2.62
C HIS A 67 5.67 -12.50 1.61
N TYR A 68 4.42 -12.40 2.08
CA TYR A 68 3.28 -12.04 1.24
C TYR A 68 3.33 -10.59 0.79
N LEU A 69 3.73 -9.68 1.69
CA LEU A 69 3.91 -8.27 1.35
C LEU A 69 5.03 -8.11 0.31
N GLU A 70 6.16 -8.79 0.47
CA GLU A 70 7.27 -8.73 -0.49
C GLU A 70 6.83 -9.26 -1.87
N MET A 71 6.09 -10.38 -1.92
CA MET A 71 5.60 -10.93 -3.18
C MET A 71 4.52 -10.04 -3.85
N ALA A 72 3.58 -9.49 -3.07
CA ALA A 72 2.57 -8.56 -3.57
C ALA A 72 3.21 -7.31 -4.19
N MET A 73 4.31 -6.83 -3.62
CA MET A 73 5.02 -5.66 -4.13
C MET A 73 5.75 -5.94 -5.44
N HIS A 74 6.37 -7.12 -5.60
CA HIS A 74 6.92 -7.52 -6.89
C HIS A 74 5.84 -7.54 -7.98
N ILE A 75 4.65 -8.05 -7.66
CA ILE A 75 3.50 -8.05 -8.58
C ILE A 75 3.07 -6.62 -8.92
N MET A 76 3.00 -5.71 -7.95
CA MET A 76 2.65 -4.30 -8.18
C MET A 76 3.68 -3.56 -9.05
N VAL A 77 4.98 -3.85 -8.88
CA VAL A 77 6.05 -3.27 -9.69
C VAL A 77 5.99 -3.78 -11.12
N ILE A 78 5.74 -5.08 -11.32
CA ILE A 78 5.55 -5.67 -12.65
C ILE A 78 4.32 -5.05 -13.34
N LEU A 79 3.21 -4.88 -12.62
CA LEU A 79 2.00 -4.23 -13.14
C LEU A 79 2.22 -2.75 -13.48
N PHE A 80 3.09 -2.05 -12.74
CA PHE A 80 3.48 -0.67 -13.06
C PHE A 80 4.40 -0.59 -14.29
N LEU A 81 5.31 -1.56 -14.45
CA LEU A 81 6.31 -1.60 -15.52
C LEU A 81 5.75 -2.11 -16.85
N LEU A 82 4.68 -2.92 -16.84
CA LEU A 82 3.96 -3.33 -18.05
C LEU A 82 2.94 -2.26 -18.44
N PRO A 83 3.19 -1.45 -19.49
CA PRO A 83 2.19 -0.54 -20.00
C PRO A 83 1.19 -1.38 -20.82
N VAL A 84 0.24 -2.04 -20.16
CA VAL A 84 -0.81 -2.81 -20.86
C VAL A 84 -1.70 -1.89 -21.70
N ASN A 85 -1.74 -0.59 -21.38
CA ASN A 85 -2.44 0.42 -22.17
C ASN A 85 -1.61 1.70 -22.29
N LYS A 86 -1.63 2.35 -23.47
CA LYS A 86 -1.10 3.70 -23.71
C LYS A 86 -1.79 4.81 -22.88
N ILE A 87 -2.71 4.41 -21.99
CA ILE A 87 -3.54 5.29 -21.18
C ILE A 87 -3.07 5.15 -19.74
N LEU A 88 -2.36 6.18 -19.26
CA LEU A 88 -1.91 6.27 -17.89
C LEU A 88 -3.12 6.56 -16.98
N THR A 89 -3.75 5.50 -16.48
CA THR A 89 -4.89 5.63 -15.57
C THR A 89 -4.38 6.08 -14.19
N LYS A 90 -5.16 6.89 -13.46
CA LYS A 90 -4.82 7.37 -12.10
C LYS A 90 -4.37 6.25 -11.15
N THR A 91 -4.89 5.04 -11.35
CA THR A 91 -4.53 3.82 -10.61
C THR A 91 -3.07 3.40 -10.81
N HIS A 92 -2.50 3.60 -12.00
CA HIS A 92 -1.11 3.24 -12.30
C HIS A 92 -0.13 4.19 -11.62
N ILE A 93 -0.46 5.49 -11.59
CA ILE A 93 0.33 6.50 -10.87
C ILE A 93 0.30 6.21 -9.36
N GLY A 94 -0.87 5.86 -8.82
CA GLY A 94 -1.01 5.42 -7.43
C GLY A 94 -0.16 4.18 -7.12
N ALA A 95 -0.23 3.15 -7.95
CA ALA A 95 0.58 1.93 -7.79
C ALA A 95 2.10 2.24 -7.81
N GLY A 96 2.54 3.13 -8.70
CA GLY A 96 3.94 3.59 -8.75
C GLY A 96 4.37 4.33 -7.48
N ALA A 97 3.52 5.21 -6.95
CA ALA A 97 3.81 5.92 -5.70
C ALA A 97 3.92 4.96 -4.50
N PHE A 98 3.01 3.98 -4.40
CA PHE A 98 3.08 2.94 -3.38
C PHE A 98 4.34 2.06 -3.52
N ALA A 99 4.72 1.70 -4.74
CA ALA A 99 5.94 0.93 -5.00
C ALA A 99 7.19 1.67 -4.53
N VAL A 100 7.31 2.96 -4.85
CA VAL A 100 8.44 3.79 -4.41
C VAL A 100 8.45 3.91 -2.88
N LEU A 101 7.31 4.23 -2.26
CA LEU A 101 7.20 4.33 -0.81
C LEU A 101 7.64 3.04 -0.12
N TYR A 102 7.16 1.90 -0.58
CA TYR A 102 7.51 0.61 -0.01
C TYR A 102 8.99 0.25 -0.22
N SER A 103 9.59 0.63 -1.34
CA SER A 103 11.03 0.47 -1.57
C SER A 103 11.84 1.21 -0.49
N TRP A 104 11.45 2.43 -0.14
CA TRP A 104 12.07 3.18 0.96
C TRP A 104 11.83 2.51 2.32
N MET A 105 10.62 2.00 2.57
CA MET A 105 10.33 1.25 3.80
C MET A 105 11.18 -0.01 3.92
N THR A 106 11.41 -0.71 2.82
CA THR A 106 12.25 -1.91 2.75
C THR A 106 13.72 -1.55 2.97
N LEU A 107 14.18 -0.43 2.40
CA LEU A 107 15.53 0.09 2.65
C LEU A 107 15.76 0.33 4.15
N ILE A 108 14.81 0.97 4.85
CA ILE A 108 14.88 1.18 6.30
C ILE A 108 15.00 -0.15 7.06
N GLN A 109 14.36 -1.23 6.59
CA GLN A 109 14.54 -2.55 7.19
C GLN A 109 15.97 -3.10 7.02
N TYR A 110 16.62 -2.87 5.88
CA TYR A 110 18.02 -3.26 5.68
C TYR A 110 18.97 -2.48 6.59
N LEU A 111 18.70 -1.20 6.88
CA LEU A 111 19.50 -0.40 7.80
C LEU A 111 19.48 -0.95 9.25
N LYS A 112 18.53 -1.83 9.61
CA LYS A 112 18.50 -2.50 10.93
C LYS A 112 19.71 -3.39 11.18
N VAL A 113 20.33 -3.90 10.12
CA VAL A 113 21.49 -4.80 10.22
C VAL A 113 22.76 -4.03 10.60
N VAL A 114 22.78 -2.71 10.41
CA VAL A 114 23.92 -1.86 10.74
C VAL A 114 23.98 -1.66 12.27
N PRO A 115 25.09 -1.95 12.96
CA PRO A 115 25.13 -2.02 14.42
C PRO A 115 24.83 -0.68 15.11
N VAL A 116 25.24 0.44 14.53
CA VAL A 116 25.02 1.78 15.12
C VAL A 116 23.63 2.32 14.75
N MET A 117 23.20 2.17 13.51
CA MET A 117 21.91 2.73 13.02
C MET A 117 20.72 1.85 13.37
N GLY A 118 20.93 0.54 13.49
CA GLY A 118 19.85 -0.43 13.61
C GLY A 118 19.08 -0.33 14.91
N ILE A 119 19.75 0.04 16.00
CA ILE A 119 19.12 0.25 17.31
C ILE A 119 18.06 1.35 17.20
N TYR A 120 18.40 2.49 16.59
CA TYR A 120 17.45 3.59 16.39
C TYR A 120 16.23 3.16 15.58
N ILE A 121 16.45 2.39 14.51
CA ILE A 121 15.36 1.94 13.64
C ILE A 121 14.45 0.93 14.35
N ILE A 122 15.01 0.02 15.15
CA ILE A 122 14.23 -0.94 15.94
C ILE A 122 13.37 -0.21 16.99
N VAL A 123 13.91 0.82 17.64
CA VAL A 123 13.16 1.64 18.61
C VAL A 123 12.00 2.37 17.92
N VAL A 124 12.25 3.05 16.79
CA VAL A 124 11.20 3.73 16.01
C VAL A 124 10.13 2.74 15.55
N GLN A 125 10.54 1.56 15.06
CA GLN A 125 9.58 0.52 14.65
C GLN A 125 8.73 0.02 15.82
N THR A 126 9.33 -0.13 17.01
CA THR A 126 8.62 -0.56 18.21
C THR A 126 7.57 0.47 18.60
N ILE A 127 7.92 1.76 18.58
CA ILE A 127 6.98 2.85 18.88
C ILE A 127 5.85 2.88 17.85
N PHE A 128 6.16 2.77 16.56
CA PHE A 128 5.14 2.70 15.52
C PHE A 128 4.16 1.54 15.74
N TRP A 129 4.67 0.35 16.09
CA TRP A 129 3.83 -0.80 16.40
C TRP A 129 2.99 -0.59 17.67
N THR A 130 3.54 0.06 18.70
CA THR A 130 2.75 0.39 19.90
C THR A 130 1.62 1.36 19.58
N LEU A 131 1.84 2.35 18.72
CA LEU A 131 0.79 3.28 18.28
C LEU A 131 -0.29 2.58 17.47
N MET A 132 0.10 1.72 16.51
CA MET A 132 -0.85 0.94 15.71
C MET A 132 -1.68 -0.01 16.56
N LYS A 133 -1.08 -0.64 17.58
CA LYS A 133 -1.81 -1.47 18.54
C LYS A 133 -2.78 -0.65 19.39
N GLY A 134 -2.35 0.53 19.86
CA GLY A 134 -3.22 1.47 20.58
C GLY A 134 -4.45 1.83 19.76
N LEU A 135 -4.25 2.32 18.54
CA LEU A 135 -5.34 2.68 17.62
C LEU A 135 -6.27 1.49 17.33
N SER A 136 -5.71 0.31 17.06
CA SER A 136 -6.51 -0.89 16.81
C SER A 136 -7.33 -1.32 18.03
N SER A 137 -6.78 -1.13 19.24
CA SER A 137 -7.47 -1.49 20.48
C SER A 137 -8.64 -0.54 20.77
N GLU A 138 -8.45 0.76 20.52
CA GLU A 138 -9.51 1.76 20.68
C GLU A 138 -10.62 1.56 19.65
N VAL A 139 -10.29 1.34 18.38
CA VAL A 139 -11.29 1.06 17.33
C VAL A 139 -12.10 -0.19 17.65
N ASN A 140 -11.45 -1.25 18.12
CA ASN A 140 -12.15 -2.49 18.49
C ASN A 140 -13.06 -2.29 19.71
N ALA A 141 -12.64 -1.49 20.69
CA ALA A 141 -13.45 -1.15 21.86
C ALA A 141 -14.71 -0.37 21.44
N VAL A 142 -14.56 0.68 20.62
CA VAL A 142 -15.69 1.46 20.09
C VAL A 142 -16.62 0.59 19.25
N PHE A 143 -16.07 -0.28 18.41
CA PHE A 143 -16.89 -1.18 17.59
C PHE A 143 -17.69 -2.17 18.46
N SER A 144 -17.07 -2.70 19.52
CA SER A 144 -17.76 -3.62 20.44
C SER A 144 -18.90 -2.96 21.20
N SER A 145 -18.72 -1.72 21.68
CA SER A 145 -19.79 -0.98 22.35
C SER A 145 -20.92 -0.59 21.38
N LEU A 146 -20.61 -0.31 20.13
CA LEU A 146 -21.58 0.01 19.08
C LEU A 146 -22.43 -1.22 18.70
N LEU A 147 -21.82 -2.42 18.65
CA LEU A 147 -22.56 -3.66 18.44
C LEU A 147 -23.50 -3.99 19.61
N GLU A 148 -23.08 -3.75 20.84
CA GLU A 148 -23.90 -3.98 22.03
C GLU A 148 -25.10 -3.04 22.08
N THR A 149 -24.91 -1.75 21.81
CA THR A 149 -26.01 -0.78 21.72
C THR A 149 -26.99 -1.15 20.60
N LEU A 150 -26.49 -1.50 19.40
CA LEU A 150 -27.34 -1.85 18.27
C LEU A 150 -28.15 -3.15 18.50
N SER A 151 -27.66 -4.05 19.35
CA SER A 151 -28.39 -5.26 19.77
C SER A 151 -29.49 -4.99 20.80
N LEU A 152 -29.37 -3.94 21.62
CA LEU A 152 -30.29 -3.67 22.73
C LEU A 152 -31.49 -2.78 22.32
N GLU A 153 -31.31 -1.87 21.36
CA GLU A 153 -32.37 -0.97 20.87
C GLU A 153 -33.69 -1.68 20.44
N PRO A 154 -33.68 -2.71 19.57
CA PRO A 154 -34.92 -3.39 19.16
C PRO A 154 -35.52 -4.24 20.29
N PHE A 155 -34.69 -4.76 21.20
CA PHE A 155 -35.14 -5.52 22.36
C PHE A 155 -35.85 -4.62 23.37
N VAL A 156 -35.29 -3.44 23.67
CA VAL A 156 -35.92 -2.45 24.57
C VAL A 156 -37.22 -1.92 23.99
N LEU A 157 -37.27 -1.65 22.68
CA LEU A 157 -38.50 -1.24 21.98
C LEU A 157 -39.61 -2.30 22.03
N SER A 158 -39.25 -3.59 22.10
CA SER A 158 -40.22 -4.69 22.27
C SER A 158 -40.79 -4.79 23.69
N LEU A 159 -40.09 -4.23 24.68
CA LEU A 159 -40.50 -4.24 26.09
C LEU A 159 -41.22 -2.95 26.52
N THR A 160 -41.13 -1.87 25.75
CA THR A 160 -41.95 -0.67 25.98
C THR A 160 -43.41 -0.96 25.65
N PRO A 161 -44.34 -0.84 26.60
CA PRO A 161 -45.76 -0.96 26.30
C PRO A 161 -46.18 0.13 25.30
N PRO A 162 -47.18 -0.13 24.44
CA PRO A 162 -47.69 0.89 23.52
C PRO A 162 -48.09 2.12 24.34
N PHE A 163 -47.63 3.29 23.89
CA PHE A 163 -47.95 4.56 24.50
C PHE A 163 -49.47 4.74 24.54
N GLU A 164 -50.08 4.56 25.72
CA GLU A 164 -51.48 4.93 25.93
C GLU A 164 -51.55 6.46 25.90
N ASP A 165 -52.20 6.99 24.87
CA ASP A 165 -52.47 8.42 24.74
C ASP A 165 -53.29 8.86 25.97
N PRO A 166 -52.80 9.77 26.83
CA PRO A 166 -53.49 10.15 28.07
C PRO A 166 -54.77 10.97 27.83
N LEU A 167 -55.18 11.15 26.58
CA LEU A 167 -56.31 11.99 26.15
C LEU A 167 -57.29 11.27 25.21
N ARG A 168 -57.31 9.92 25.19
CA ARG A 168 -58.34 9.16 24.46
C ARG A 168 -59.15 8.24 25.37
#